data_AF-A0AAN8D151-F1
#
_entry.id   AF-A0AAN8D151-F1
#
_cell.length_a   1.000
_cell.length_b   1.000
_cell.length_c   1.000
_cell.angle_alpha   90.00
_cell.angle_beta   90.00
_cell.angle_gamma   90.00
#
_symmetry.space_group_name_H-M   'P 1'
#
loop_
_entity.id
_entity.type
_entity.pdbx_description
1 polymer ?
#
loop_
_entity_poly.entity_id
_entity_poly.type
_entity_poly.pdbx_seq_one_letter_code
_entity_poly.pdbx_strand_id
1 'polypeptide(L)'
;MVMHIRGLQPLQDGSDPDPYVKLYLLPDPMKTSKRKTRAARRTCNPTYNQMLVYERLPRGDLDQRVIHLRVLGDGPFWESSVLGEAFIPLRGLVPGGHWVDWHPLGGADSAH
;
A
#
# COMPACT_ATOMS: atom_id res chain seq x y z
N MET A 1 -9.30 -1.55 4.23
CA MET A 1 -8.53 -2.46 5.12
C MET A 1 -7.43 -3.10 4.29
N VAL A 2 -6.20 -3.22 4.82
CA VAL A 2 -5.14 -3.99 4.15
C VAL A 2 -5.20 -5.42 4.67
N MET A 3 -5.57 -6.37 3.81
CA MET A 3 -5.80 -7.77 4.20
C MET A 3 -4.53 -8.60 4.04
N HIS A 4 -4.16 -8.95 2.82
CA HIS A 4 -2.99 -9.76 2.52
C HIS A 4 -2.40 -9.41 1.16
N ILE A 5 -1.13 -9.73 0.97
CA ILE A 5 -0.44 -9.71 -0.33
C ILE A 5 -0.03 -11.14 -0.64
N ARG A 6 0.00 -11.50 -1.93
CA ARG A 6 0.45 -12.82 -2.39
C ARG A 6 1.44 -12.68 -3.52
N GLY A 7 2.37 -13.62 -3.59
CA GLY A 7 3.32 -13.73 -4.71
C GLY A 7 4.32 -12.58 -4.78
N LEU A 8 4.80 -12.06 -3.64
CA LEU A 8 5.96 -11.17 -3.65
C LEU A 8 7.19 -11.93 -4.16
N GLN A 9 8.08 -11.21 -4.84
CA GLN A 9 9.36 -11.76 -5.22
C GLN A 9 10.30 -11.84 -4.00
N PRO A 10 11.06 -12.93 -3.84
CA PRO A 10 12.16 -12.99 -2.88
C PRO A 10 13.17 -11.86 -3.11
N LEU A 11 13.96 -11.57 -2.09
CA LEU A 11 15.09 -10.66 -2.20
C LEU A 11 16.18 -11.24 -3.13
N GLN A 12 17.13 -10.41 -3.54
CA GLN A 12 18.19 -10.81 -4.49
C GLN A 12 19.05 -11.98 -3.99
N ASP A 13 19.17 -12.14 -2.67
CA ASP A 13 19.88 -13.23 -2.01
C ASP A 13 19.02 -14.51 -1.86
N GLY A 14 17.80 -14.51 -2.39
CA GLY A 14 16.84 -15.60 -2.29
C GLY A 14 16.11 -15.68 -0.94
N SER A 15 16.35 -14.73 -0.03
CA SER A 15 15.66 -14.69 1.26
C SER A 15 14.25 -14.09 1.13
N ASP A 16 13.35 -14.49 2.03
CA ASP A 16 12.04 -13.89 2.11
C ASP A 16 12.13 -12.47 2.68
N PRO A 17 11.44 -11.48 2.08
CA PRO A 17 11.44 -10.11 2.59
C PRO A 17 10.66 -9.99 3.91
N ASP A 18 10.87 -8.86 4.60
CA ASP A 18 10.02 -8.39 5.70
C ASP A 18 9.03 -7.32 5.18
N PRO A 19 7.94 -7.69 4.47
CA PRO A 19 7.13 -6.71 3.77
C PRO A 19 6.25 -5.89 4.72
N TYR A 20 6.09 -4.61 4.39
CA TYR A 20 5.09 -3.72 4.97
C TYR A 20 4.50 -2.81 3.90
N VAL A 21 3.30 -2.30 4.17
CA VAL A 21 2.57 -1.44 3.24
C VAL A 21 2.60 0.00 3.73
N LYS A 22 2.97 0.93 2.85
CA LYS A 22 2.75 2.37 3.01
C LYS A 22 1.61 2.80 2.09
N LEU A 23 0.65 3.53 2.63
CA LEU A 23 -0.42 4.17 1.87
C LEU A 23 -0.24 5.69 1.89
N TYR A 24 -0.48 6.30 0.75
CA TYR A 24 -0.59 7.74 0.56
C TYR A 24 -1.92 8.03 -0.12
N LEU A 25 -2.56 9.12 0.26
CA LEU A 25 -3.79 9.59 -0.38
C LEU A 25 -3.46 10.80 -1.26
N LEU A 26 -3.47 10.59 -2.56
CA LEU A 26 -3.13 11.61 -3.54
C LEU A 26 -4.38 12.39 -3.99
N PRO A 27 -4.25 13.70 -4.29
CA PRO A 27 -3.07 14.53 -4.05
C PRO A 27 -2.86 14.78 -2.55
N ASP A 28 -1.60 14.74 -2.08
CA ASP A 28 -1.20 14.97 -0.68
C ASP A 28 -0.35 16.25 -0.53
N PRO A 29 -0.94 17.45 -0.70
CA PRO A 29 -0.18 18.70 -0.66
C PRO A 29 0.49 18.95 0.69
N MET A 30 -0.12 18.47 1.78
CA MET A 30 0.38 18.66 3.14
C MET A 30 1.33 17.54 3.61
N LYS A 31 1.52 16.48 2.80
CA LYS A 31 2.35 15.30 3.13
C LYS A 31 1.95 14.61 4.45
N THR A 32 0.67 14.68 4.84
CA THR A 32 0.14 14.14 6.11
C THR A 32 -0.65 12.85 5.92
N SER A 33 -0.84 12.42 4.66
CA SER A 33 -1.64 11.24 4.32
C SER A 33 -0.88 9.91 4.49
N LYS A 34 0.38 9.94 4.90
CA LYS A 34 1.15 8.71 5.08
C LYS A 34 0.52 7.85 6.18
N ARG A 35 0.16 6.61 5.83
CA ARG A 35 -0.23 5.55 6.78
C ARG A 35 0.59 4.31 6.48
N LYS A 36 0.88 3.49 7.48
CA LYS A 36 1.65 2.25 7.27
C LYS A 36 1.13 1.11 8.11
N THR A 37 1.28 -0.11 7.60
CA THR A 37 1.05 -1.32 8.38
C THR A 37 2.28 -1.66 9.23
N ARG A 38 2.11 -2.63 10.12
CA ARG A 38 3.25 -3.36 10.71
C ARG A 38 3.92 -4.21 9.63
N ALA A 39 5.23 -4.42 9.76
CA ALA A 39 5.96 -5.36 8.92
C ALA A 39 5.59 -6.80 9.28
N ALA A 40 5.33 -7.59 8.25
CA ALA A 40 5.31 -9.04 8.37
C ALA A 40 6.76 -9.54 8.27
N ARG A 41 7.08 -10.62 8.98
CA ARG A 41 8.46 -11.14 9.05
C ARG A 41 8.64 -12.31 8.09
N ARG A 42 9.69 -12.26 7.27
CA ARG A 42 10.21 -13.32 6.40
C ARG A 42 9.11 -14.06 5.67
N THR A 43 8.39 -13.32 4.81
CA THR A 43 7.31 -13.93 4.03
C THR A 43 7.05 -13.22 2.71
N CYS A 44 6.91 -14.01 1.65
CA CYS A 44 6.42 -13.54 0.35
C CYS A 44 4.88 -13.45 0.26
N ASN A 45 4.15 -13.86 1.31
CA ASN A 45 2.68 -13.90 1.34
C ASN A 45 2.11 -13.31 2.65
N PRO A 46 2.40 -12.03 2.96
CA PRO A 46 2.04 -11.45 4.25
C PRO A 46 0.53 -11.29 4.42
N THR A 47 0.04 -11.57 5.63
CA THR A 47 -1.32 -11.23 6.07
C THR A 47 -1.24 -10.16 7.14
N TYR A 48 -1.86 -9.00 6.90
CA TYR A 48 -1.86 -7.85 7.79
C TYR A 48 -3.15 -7.74 8.59
N ASN A 49 -4.32 -7.86 7.93
CA ASN A 49 -5.63 -7.59 8.52
C ASN A 49 -5.69 -6.28 9.32
N GLN A 50 -5.08 -5.22 8.79
CA GLN A 50 -4.95 -3.93 9.46
C GLN A 50 -5.84 -2.87 8.82
N MET A 51 -6.59 -2.17 9.68
CA MET A 51 -7.39 -1.01 9.29
C MET A 51 -6.53 0.24 9.36
N LEU A 52 -6.35 0.91 8.22
CA LEU A 52 -5.72 2.23 8.12
C LEU A 52 -6.82 3.26 7.86
N VAL A 53 -6.87 4.30 8.67
CA VAL A 53 -7.96 5.28 8.68
C VAL A 53 -7.45 6.65 8.23
N TYR A 54 -8.21 7.25 7.32
CA TYR A 54 -8.10 8.64 6.90
C TYR A 54 -9.27 9.43 7.49
N GLU A 55 -8.99 10.26 8.48
CA GLU A 55 -9.99 11.13 9.09
C GLU A 55 -10.17 12.42 8.28
N ARG A 56 -11.36 13.02 8.40
CA ARG A 56 -11.68 14.35 7.83
C ARG A 56 -11.53 14.45 6.31
N LEU A 57 -11.83 13.39 5.57
CA LEU A 57 -11.96 13.48 4.11
C LEU A 57 -13.31 14.10 3.72
N PRO A 58 -13.34 15.24 3.01
CA PRO A 58 -14.57 15.80 2.48
C PRO A 58 -15.22 14.82 1.50
N ARG A 59 -16.54 14.65 1.57
CA ARG A 59 -17.28 13.71 0.70
C ARG A 59 -17.09 14.01 -0.78
N GLY A 60 -17.03 15.29 -1.15
CA GLY A 60 -16.84 15.74 -2.53
C GLY A 60 -15.45 15.46 -3.10
N ASP A 61 -14.47 15.14 -2.26
CA ASP A 61 -13.10 14.93 -2.69
C ASP A 61 -12.82 13.48 -3.06
N LEU A 62 -13.61 12.51 -2.56
CA LEU A 62 -13.31 11.08 -2.73
C LEU A 62 -13.13 10.68 -4.20
N ASP A 63 -13.94 11.21 -5.10
CA ASP A 63 -13.87 10.88 -6.53
C ASP A 63 -12.58 11.36 -7.21
N GLN A 64 -11.91 12.35 -6.63
CA GLN A 64 -10.66 12.92 -7.13
C GLN A 64 -9.42 12.32 -6.45
N ARG A 65 -9.61 11.41 -5.49
CA ARG A 65 -8.51 10.87 -4.69
C ARG A 65 -8.06 9.52 -5.22
N VAL A 66 -6.75 9.27 -5.09
CA VAL A 66 -6.12 8.00 -5.44
C VAL A 66 -5.32 7.52 -4.24
N ILE A 67 -5.55 6.29 -3.80
CA ILE A 67 -4.65 5.63 -2.85
C ILE A 67 -3.44 5.15 -3.63
N HIS A 68 -2.28 5.72 -3.35
CA HIS A 68 -1.00 5.18 -3.77
C HIS A 68 -0.50 4.23 -2.68
N LEU A 69 -0.56 2.94 -2.99
CA LEU A 69 -0.08 1.85 -2.15
C LEU A 69 1.33 1.49 -2.58
N ARG A 70 2.26 1.44 -1.62
CA ARG A 70 3.62 0.94 -1.82
C ARG A 70 3.90 -0.21 -0.87
N VAL A 71 4.35 -1.32 -1.40
CA VAL A 71 4.85 -2.46 -0.65
C VAL A 71 6.35 -2.33 -0.59
N LEU A 72 6.91 -2.32 0.61
CA LEU A 72 8.35 -2.24 0.81
C LEU A 72 8.83 -3.40 1.67
N GLY A 73 10.05 -3.86 1.41
CA GLY A 73 10.79 -4.74 2.31
C GLY A 73 11.49 -3.90 3.37
N ASP A 74 11.36 -4.29 4.64
CA ASP A 74 12.20 -3.76 5.71
C ASP A 74 13.57 -4.42 5.60
N GLY A 75 14.60 -3.62 5.32
CA GLY A 75 15.97 -4.09 5.15
C GLY A 75 16.88 -3.66 6.31
N PRO A 76 18.06 -4.28 6.43
CA PRO A 76 19.09 -3.79 7.33
C PRO A 76 19.52 -2.37 6.94
N PHE A 77 19.77 -1.51 7.94
CA PHE A 77 20.32 -0.16 7.77
C PHE A 77 19.55 0.76 6.79
N TRP A 78 18.33 1.17 7.16
CA TRP A 78 17.46 2.16 6.49
C TRP A 78 17.17 1.96 4.98
N GLU A 79 17.71 0.92 4.37
CA GLU A 79 17.46 0.52 3.00
C GLU A 79 16.13 -0.22 2.92
N SER A 80 15.08 0.50 2.53
CA SER A 80 13.81 -0.13 2.18
C SER A 80 13.73 -0.36 0.69
N SER A 81 13.67 -1.61 0.25
CA SER A 81 13.43 -1.97 -1.15
C SER A 81 11.95 -1.85 -1.48
N VAL A 82 11.62 -1.36 -2.68
CA VAL A 82 10.24 -1.35 -3.17
C VAL A 82 9.96 -2.72 -3.79
N LEU A 83 8.99 -3.45 -3.22
CA LEU A 83 8.57 -4.76 -3.71
C LEU A 83 7.42 -4.67 -4.71
N GLY A 84 6.74 -3.52 -4.76
CA GLY A 84 5.70 -3.22 -5.73
C GLY A 84 4.84 -2.05 -5.31
N GLU A 85 4.09 -1.49 -6.25
CA GLU A 85 3.18 -0.38 -5.99
C GLU A 85 1.87 -0.51 -6.75
N ALA A 86 0.81 0.12 -6.25
CA ALA A 86 -0.49 0.14 -6.89
C ALA A 86 -1.16 1.50 -6.69
N PHE A 87 -1.90 1.91 -7.70
CA PHE A 87 -2.70 3.14 -7.67
C PHE A 87 -4.17 2.75 -7.72
N ILE A 88 -4.91 3.10 -6.67
CA ILE A 88 -6.30 2.71 -6.48
C ILE A 88 -7.15 3.99 -6.47
N PRO A 89 -7.83 4.33 -7.58
CA PRO A 89 -8.76 5.44 -7.61
C PRO A 89 -9.94 5.19 -6.68
N LEU A 90 -10.35 6.21 -5.92
CA LEU A 90 -11.49 6.14 -4.99
C LEU A 90 -12.82 6.57 -5.63
N ARG A 91 -12.82 6.75 -6.96
CA ARG A 91 -14.00 7.13 -7.75
C ARG A 91 -15.14 6.12 -7.62
N GLY A 92 -16.35 6.62 -7.39
CA GLY A 92 -17.56 5.80 -7.32
C GLY A 92 -17.70 4.96 -6.05
N LEU A 93 -16.89 5.21 -5.02
CA LEU A 93 -17.08 4.60 -3.71
C LEU A 93 -18.31 5.21 -3.01
N VAL A 94 -19.31 4.37 -2.75
CA VAL A 94 -20.53 4.78 -2.06
C VAL A 94 -20.26 4.89 -0.55
N PRO A 95 -20.59 6.02 0.11
CA PRO A 95 -20.46 6.13 1.56
C PRO A 95 -21.22 5.04 2.29
N GLY A 96 -20.56 4.36 3.24
CA GLY A 96 -21.14 3.21 3.97
C GLY A 96 -21.09 1.89 3.20
N GLY A 97 -20.63 1.89 1.95
CA GLY A 97 -20.34 0.67 1.20
C GLY A 97 -19.07 -0.01 1.69
N HIS A 98 -19.06 -1.34 1.63
CA HIS A 98 -17.85 -2.15 1.77
C HIS A 98 -17.38 -2.55 0.37
N TRP A 99 -16.17 -2.15 0.01
CA TRP A 99 -15.55 -2.55 -1.25
C TRP A 99 -14.29 -3.37 -0.95
N VAL A 100 -14.16 -4.50 -1.64
CA VAL A 100 -13.08 -5.46 -1.47
C VAL A 100 -12.69 -5.95 -2.86
N ASP A 101 -11.43 -5.74 -3.23
CA ASP A 101 -10.89 -6.17 -4.51
C ASP A 101 -9.39 -6.47 -4.41
N TRP A 102 -8.89 -7.21 -5.38
CA TRP A 102 -7.47 -7.46 -5.59
C TRP A 102 -6.87 -6.42 -6.53
N HIS A 103 -5.71 -5.87 -6.17
CA HIS A 103 -4.97 -4.95 -7.03
C HIS A 103 -3.63 -5.55 -7.42
N PRO A 104 -3.30 -5.64 -8.73
CA PRO A 104 -1.98 -6.05 -9.15
C PRO A 104 -0.95 -5.02 -8.68
N LEU A 105 0.19 -5.50 -8.22
CA LEU A 105 1.34 -4.65 -7.93
C LEU A 105 2.11 -4.43 -9.23
N GLY A 106 2.26 -3.16 -9.61
CA GLY A 106 3.18 -2.73 -10.66
C GLY A 106 4.63 -2.87 -10.19
N GLY A 107 5.53 -2.98 -11.17
CA GLY A 107 6.97 -2.99 -10.92
C GLY A 107 7.45 -1.65 -10.38
N ALA A 108 8.56 -1.66 -9.63
CA ALA A 108 9.17 -0.48 -9.02
C ALA A 108 9.65 0.59 -10.04
N ASP A 109 9.64 0.28 -11.33
CA ASP A 109 10.16 1.11 -12.45
C ASP A 109 9.07 1.76 -13.33
N SER A 110 7.85 1.98 -12.82
CA SER A 110 6.85 2.76 -13.57
C SER A 110 6.95 4.26 -13.26
N ALA A 111 8.14 4.83 -13.45
CA ALA A 111 8.37 6.26 -13.55
C ALA A 111 9.19 6.54 -14.82
N HIS A 112 8.50 6.59 -15.96
CA HIS A 112 8.98 7.21 -17.19
C HIS A 112 8.07 8.38 -17.53
#